data_AF-A0A150TDD1-F1
#
_entry.id   AF-A0A150TDD1-F1
#
_cell.length_a   1.000
_cell.length_b   1.000
_cell.length_c   1.000
_cell.angle_alpha   90.00
_cell.angle_beta   90.00
_cell.angle_gamma   90.00
#
_symmetry.space_group_name_H-M   'P 1'
#
loop_
_entity.id
_entity.type
_entity.pdbx_description
1 polymer ?
#
loop_
_entity_poly.entity_id
_entity_poly.type
_entity_poly.pdbx_seq_one_letter_code
_entity_poly.pdbx_strand_id
1 'polypeptide(L)'
;MVTARESSQPEARIADEEPPPESRRQPAVYTACGGPTGEPWPERSPVLTPEEARELSERWSAIQAGFIEAPRLSVEQADALLAEVIQRVAQSFREERGELQRLIDGAPGQPEASTEELRLALRRYRSLLGRLLAF
;
A
#
# COMPACT_ATOMS: atom_id res chain seq x y z
N MET A 1 64.14 31.16 -27.95
CA MET A 1 64.27 29.73 -28.27
C MET A 1 63.03 29.34 -29.06
N VAL A 2 63.19 29.15 -30.36
CA VAL A 2 62.18 28.64 -31.31
C VAL A 2 62.57 27.20 -31.62
N THR A 3 61.61 26.28 -31.67
CA THR A 3 61.48 25.26 -32.74
C THR A 3 60.21 24.43 -32.53
N ALA A 4 59.44 24.36 -33.60
CA ALA A 4 58.34 23.43 -33.84
C ALA A 4 58.87 22.17 -34.55
N ARG A 5 58.21 21.01 -34.31
CA ARG A 5 57.94 19.92 -35.28
C ARG A 5 57.02 18.89 -34.58
N GLU A 6 55.75 18.70 -34.99
CA GLU A 6 55.26 17.71 -35.99
C GLU A 6 55.63 16.26 -35.58
N SER A 7 54.83 15.20 -35.61
CA SER A 7 53.54 14.79 -36.20
C SER A 7 53.14 13.52 -35.41
N SER A 8 51.90 13.04 -35.31
CA SER A 8 51.14 12.44 -36.39
C SER A 8 49.85 11.91 -35.77
N GLN A 9 48.73 12.26 -36.37
CA GLN A 9 47.54 11.42 -36.36
C GLN A 9 47.72 10.39 -37.49
N PRO A 10 47.20 9.17 -37.33
CA PRO A 10 46.40 8.64 -38.43
C PRO A 10 45.05 8.12 -37.95
N GLU A 11 44.06 8.34 -38.81
CA GLU A 11 42.72 7.79 -38.78
C GLU A 11 42.72 6.25 -38.82
N ALA A 12 41.84 5.63 -38.02
CA ALA A 12 41.21 4.35 -38.31
C ALA A 12 39.78 4.46 -37.77
N ARG A 13 38.80 4.85 -38.60
CA ARG A 13 37.89 3.96 -39.33
C ARG A 13 37.21 2.88 -38.44
N ILE A 14 36.01 3.23 -38.00
CA ILE A 14 34.75 2.45 -37.91
C ILE A 14 34.82 1.05 -37.26
N ALA A 15 34.21 0.95 -36.08
CA ALA A 15 33.21 -0.04 -35.72
C ALA A 15 32.31 0.66 -34.68
N ASP A 16 31.17 1.25 -35.07
CA ASP A 16 29.86 0.59 -35.06
C ASP A 16 29.79 -0.62 -34.12
N GLU A 17 30.00 -0.37 -32.83
CA GLU A 17 29.61 -1.32 -31.79
C GLU A 17 28.10 -1.13 -31.56
N GLU A 18 27.33 -1.83 -32.39
CA GLU A 18 25.90 -2.02 -32.26
C GLU A 18 25.59 -2.49 -30.82
N PRO A 19 24.76 -1.77 -30.03
CA PRO A 19 24.43 -2.20 -28.68
C PRO A 19 23.72 -3.56 -28.74
N PRO A 20 24.07 -4.52 -27.85
CA PRO A 20 23.56 -5.88 -27.94
C PRO A 20 22.02 -5.90 -27.91
N PRO A 21 21.37 -6.69 -28.78
CA PRO A 21 19.93 -6.83 -28.73
C PRO A 21 19.56 -7.70 -27.52
N GLU A 22 18.40 -7.39 -26.94
CA GLU A 22 17.69 -8.19 -25.94
C GLU A 22 18.15 -8.04 -24.48
N SER A 23 17.49 -7.12 -23.79
CA SER A 23 16.34 -7.62 -23.05
C SER A 23 15.29 -6.54 -23.04
N ARG A 24 14.21 -6.83 -23.77
CA ARG A 24 12.95 -6.10 -23.73
C ARG A 24 12.58 -5.98 -22.24
N ARG A 25 12.98 -4.88 -21.58
CA ARG A 25 12.47 -4.50 -20.27
C ARG A 25 11.01 -4.18 -20.51
N GLN A 26 10.21 -5.24 -20.49
CA GLN A 26 8.77 -5.11 -20.37
C GLN A 26 8.57 -4.21 -19.15
N PRO A 27 7.86 -3.07 -19.27
CA PRO A 27 7.46 -2.36 -18.08
C PRO A 27 6.75 -3.40 -17.22
N ALA A 28 7.19 -3.57 -15.97
CA ALA A 28 6.52 -4.46 -15.05
C ALA A 28 5.03 -4.12 -15.10
N VAL A 29 4.23 -5.03 -15.64
CA VAL A 29 2.80 -4.82 -15.77
C VAL A 29 2.28 -4.82 -14.35
N TYR A 30 2.06 -3.63 -13.80
CA TYR A 30 1.39 -3.45 -12.51
C TYR A 30 -0.06 -3.87 -12.70
N THR A 31 -0.29 -5.17 -12.68
CA THR A 31 -1.64 -5.70 -12.55
C THR A 31 -2.13 -5.29 -11.16
N ALA A 32 -3.40 -4.92 -11.03
CA ALA A 32 -4.01 -4.51 -9.74
C ALA A 32 -3.89 -5.58 -8.64
N CYS A 33 -3.36 -6.77 -8.95
CA CYS A 33 -2.93 -7.80 -8.03
C CYS A 33 -1.41 -7.71 -7.74
N GLY A 34 -1.03 -6.87 -6.77
CA GLY A 34 0.16 -7.04 -5.92
C GLY A 34 1.51 -7.41 -6.56
N GLY A 35 2.31 -6.41 -6.93
CA GLY A 35 3.77 -6.52 -7.08
C GLY A 35 4.30 -7.32 -8.29
N PRO A 36 5.61 -7.24 -8.58
CA PRO A 36 6.22 -7.80 -9.79
C PRO A 36 6.15 -9.34 -9.90
N THR A 37 5.76 -10.05 -8.84
CA THR A 37 5.72 -11.53 -8.80
C THR A 37 4.29 -12.10 -8.76
N GLY A 38 3.24 -11.27 -8.74
CA GLY A 38 1.86 -11.77 -8.58
C GLY A 38 1.63 -12.48 -7.24
N GLU A 39 2.47 -12.22 -6.24
CA GLU A 39 2.28 -12.78 -4.91
C GLU A 39 1.00 -12.20 -4.30
N PRO A 40 0.10 -13.07 -3.81
CA PRO A 40 -1.14 -12.61 -3.21
C PRO A 40 -0.84 -11.59 -2.11
N TRP A 41 -1.75 -10.63 -1.97
CA TRP A 41 -1.73 -9.70 -0.84
C TRP A 41 -1.66 -10.53 0.46
N PRO A 42 -0.78 -10.17 1.41
CA PRO A 42 -0.52 -11.00 2.57
C PRO A 42 -1.78 -11.14 3.43
N GLU A 43 -1.79 -12.16 4.31
CA GLU A 43 -2.97 -12.58 5.08
C GLU A 43 -3.75 -11.41 5.70
N ARG A 44 -5.05 -11.42 5.41
CA ARG A 44 -5.99 -10.35 5.70
C ARG A 44 -6.44 -10.49 7.15
N SER A 45 -5.77 -9.81 8.07
CA SER A 45 -6.23 -9.75 9.47
C SER A 45 -7.57 -8.98 9.54
N PRO A 46 -8.59 -9.47 10.27
CA PRO A 46 -9.85 -8.76 10.40
C PRO A 46 -9.66 -7.39 11.05
N VAL A 47 -10.41 -6.38 10.57
CA VAL A 47 -10.35 -5.00 11.08
C VAL A 47 -11.09 -4.86 12.41
N LEU A 48 -12.17 -5.62 12.58
CA LEU A 48 -12.96 -5.66 13.81
C LEU A 48 -12.55 -6.87 14.64
N THR A 49 -12.51 -6.70 15.96
CA THR A 49 -12.37 -7.83 16.88
C THR A 49 -13.61 -8.73 16.82
N PRO A 50 -13.50 -10.02 17.19
CA PRO A 50 -14.65 -10.93 17.22
C PRO A 50 -15.79 -10.42 18.12
N GLU A 51 -15.47 -9.74 19.22
CA GLU A 51 -16.46 -9.19 20.14
C GLU A 51 -17.20 -7.99 19.53
N GLU A 52 -16.48 -7.06 18.88
CA GLU A 52 -17.11 -5.94 18.15
C GLU A 52 -18.00 -6.45 17.01
N ALA A 53 -17.55 -7.46 16.28
CA ALA A 53 -18.36 -8.09 15.22
C ALA A 53 -19.65 -8.71 15.78
N ARG A 54 -19.58 -9.34 16.97
CA ARG A 54 -20.73 -9.90 17.66
C ARG A 54 -21.71 -8.81 18.10
N GLU A 55 -21.23 -7.74 18.75
CA GLU A 55 -22.05 -6.61 19.18
C GLU A 55 -22.80 -5.96 18.00
N LEU A 56 -22.08 -5.70 16.89
CA LEU A 56 -22.68 -5.13 15.68
C LEU A 56 -23.74 -6.05 15.07
N SER A 57 -23.50 -7.37 15.07
CA SER A 57 -24.44 -8.38 14.57
C SER A 57 -25.72 -8.45 15.42
N GLU A 58 -25.59 -8.32 16.75
CA GLU A 58 -26.73 -8.27 17.67
C GLU A 58 -27.57 -7.00 17.45
N ARG A 59 -26.92 -5.84 17.33
CA ARG A 59 -27.59 -4.56 17.04
C ARG A 59 -28.30 -4.60 15.69
N TRP A 60 -27.66 -5.15 14.67
CA TRP A 60 -28.27 -5.36 13.36
C TRP A 60 -29.53 -6.23 13.44
N SER A 61 -29.45 -7.36 14.16
CA SER A 61 -30.58 -8.27 14.34
C SER A 61 -31.77 -7.59 15.03
N ALA A 62 -31.52 -6.74 16.02
CA ALA A 62 -32.56 -5.97 16.70
C ALA A 62 -33.25 -4.96 15.76
N ILE A 63 -32.48 -4.27 14.90
CA ILE A 63 -33.01 -3.34 13.90
C ILE A 63 -33.94 -4.06 12.92
N GLN A 64 -33.53 -5.25 12.45
CA GLN A 64 -34.32 -6.08 11.55
C GLN A 64 -35.63 -6.54 12.19
N ALA A 65 -35.60 -6.94 13.46
CA ALA A 65 -36.81 -7.33 14.20
C ALA A 65 -37.81 -6.17 14.32
N GLY A 66 -37.33 -4.93 14.52
CA GLY A 66 -38.18 -3.74 14.61
C GLY A 66 -38.78 -3.23 13.29
N PHE A 67 -38.31 -3.74 12.14
CA PHE A 67 -38.69 -3.21 10.82
C PHE A 67 -40.19 -3.34 10.52
N ILE A 68 -40.84 -4.39 11.02
CA ILE A 68 -42.27 -4.64 10.79
C ILE A 68 -43.13 -3.57 11.48
N GLU A 69 -42.72 -3.12 12.66
CA GLU A 69 -43.47 -2.15 13.46
C GLU A 69 -43.13 -0.71 13.07
N ALA A 70 -41.85 -0.42 12.80
CA ALA A 70 -41.35 0.92 12.57
C ALA A 70 -40.36 0.99 11.39
N PRO A 71 -40.82 0.78 10.14
CA PRO A 71 -39.92 0.59 9.00
C PRO A 71 -39.01 1.79 8.72
N ARG A 72 -39.52 3.02 8.88
CA ARG A 72 -38.71 4.24 8.70
C ARG A 72 -37.62 4.37 9.76
N LEU A 73 -37.96 4.11 11.01
CA LEU A 73 -37.03 4.17 12.13
C LEU A 73 -35.94 3.10 12.00
N SER A 74 -36.30 1.87 11.63
CA SER A 74 -35.34 0.80 11.41
C SER A 74 -34.33 1.13 10.31
N VAL A 75 -34.75 1.79 9.23
CA VAL A 75 -33.82 2.23 8.18
C VAL A 75 -32.89 3.33 8.67
N GLU A 76 -33.40 4.30 9.44
CA GLU A 76 -32.56 5.34 10.07
C GLU A 76 -31.52 4.73 11.03
N GLN A 77 -31.93 3.76 11.84
CA GLN A 77 -31.03 3.04 12.74
C GLN A 77 -29.99 2.21 12.00
N ALA A 78 -30.37 1.58 10.88
CA ALA A 78 -29.46 0.84 10.01
C ALA A 78 -28.39 1.76 9.41
N ASP A 79 -28.79 2.93 8.92
CA ASP A 79 -27.86 3.94 8.38
C ASP A 79 -26.88 4.43 9.45
N ALA A 80 -27.39 4.76 10.64
CA ALA A 80 -26.57 5.16 11.77
C ALA A 80 -25.56 4.07 12.20
N LEU A 81 -26.00 2.80 12.25
CA LEU A 81 -25.12 1.68 12.57
C LEU A 81 -24.01 1.52 11.53
N LEU A 82 -24.33 1.63 10.24
CA LEU A 82 -23.34 1.54 9.17
C LEU A 82 -22.34 2.70 9.24
N ALA A 83 -22.81 3.93 9.45
CA ALA A 83 -21.96 5.10 9.61
C ALA A 83 -20.97 4.91 10.78
N GLU A 84 -21.43 4.37 11.91
CA GLU A 84 -20.61 4.04 13.06
C GLU A 84 -19.51 3.02 12.72
N VAL A 85 -19.87 1.94 12.02
CA VAL A 85 -18.89 0.91 11.59
C VAL A 85 -17.83 1.51 10.67
N ILE A 86 -18.23 2.33 9.69
CA ILE A 86 -17.31 3.02 8.79
C ILE A 86 -16.33 3.89 9.57
N GLN A 87 -16.82 4.65 10.56
CA GLN A 87 -15.95 5.49 11.39
C GLN A 87 -14.96 4.67 12.21
N ARG A 88 -15.40 3.57 12.82
CA ARG A 88 -14.53 2.66 13.59
C ARG A 88 -13.43 2.06 12.71
N VAL A 89 -13.81 1.52 11.54
CA VAL A 89 -12.89 0.96 10.54
C VAL A 89 -11.88 2.02 10.09
N ALA A 90 -12.35 3.21 9.71
CA ALA A 90 -11.48 4.31 9.29
C ALA A 90 -10.51 4.73 10.39
N GLN A 91 -10.97 4.77 11.64
CA GLN A 91 -10.13 5.11 12.79
C GLN A 91 -9.02 4.10 13.02
N SER A 92 -9.33 2.81 12.99
CA SER A 92 -8.33 1.73 13.10
C SER A 92 -7.24 1.87 12.03
N PHE A 93 -7.63 2.08 10.76
CA PHE A 93 -6.66 2.30 9.69
C PHE A 93 -5.84 3.59 9.84
N ARG A 94 -6.42 4.67 10.39
CA ARG A 94 -5.68 5.91 10.68
C ARG A 94 -4.61 5.69 11.74
N GLU A 95 -4.93 4.93 12.78
CA GLU A 95 -4.00 4.57 13.86
C GLU A 95 -2.84 3.73 13.33
N GLU A 96 -3.14 2.65 12.59
CA GLU A 96 -2.13 1.79 11.99
C GLU A 96 -1.20 2.56 11.03
N ARG A 97 -1.76 3.44 10.19
CA ARG A 97 -0.96 4.32 9.33
C ARG A 97 -0.07 5.25 10.16
N GLY A 98 -0.59 5.77 11.27
CA GLY A 98 0.16 6.64 12.18
C GLY A 98 1.35 5.93 12.83
N GLU A 99 1.19 4.66 13.22
CA GLU A 99 2.29 3.84 13.73
C GLU A 99 3.38 3.61 12.66
N LEU A 100 2.98 3.33 11.41
CA LEU A 100 3.93 3.19 10.30
C LEU A 100 4.68 4.48 10.00
N GLN A 101 3.98 5.61 10.03
CA GLN A 101 4.59 6.92 9.80
C GLN A 101 5.62 7.24 10.89
N ARG A 102 5.30 6.97 12.16
CA ARG A 102 6.24 7.14 13.28
C ARG A 102 7.47 6.26 13.17
N LEU A 103 7.33 5.04 12.64
CA LEU A 103 8.46 4.14 12.39
C LEU A 103 9.40 4.69 11.30
N ILE A 104 8.85 5.34 10.27
CA ILE A 104 9.61 5.91 9.16
C ILE A 104 10.29 7.22 9.56
N ASP A 105 9.54 8.13 10.20
CA ASP A 105 10.04 9.44 10.59
C ASP A 105 11.07 9.36 11.73
N GLY A 106 11.02 8.29 12.51
CA GLY A 106 11.87 8.09 13.67
C GLY A 106 11.54 9.07 14.81
N ALA A 107 12.24 8.91 15.94
CA ALA A 107 12.15 9.86 17.04
C ALA A 107 13.12 11.03 16.82
N PRO A 108 12.81 12.24 17.35
CA PRO A 108 13.72 13.38 17.24
C PRO A 108 15.11 13.04 17.78
N GLY A 109 16.14 13.26 16.95
CA GLY A 109 17.54 12.97 17.31
C GLY A 109 18.00 11.53 17.05
N GLN A 110 17.17 10.67 16.46
CA GLN A 110 17.59 9.37 15.96
C GLN A 110 18.00 9.43 14.47
N PRO A 111 18.90 8.52 14.04
CA PRO A 111 19.21 8.38 12.62
C PRO A 111 17.97 7.99 11.81
N GLU A 112 17.98 8.36 10.53
CA GLU A 112 16.92 7.99 9.58
C GLU A 112 16.70 6.47 9.55
N ALA A 113 15.47 6.05 9.28
CA ALA A 113 15.11 4.64 9.17
C ALA A 113 16.04 3.91 8.18
N SER A 114 16.57 2.77 8.62
CA SER A 114 17.42 1.92 7.78
C SER A 114 16.66 1.38 6.57
N THR A 115 17.38 1.02 5.50
CA THR A 115 16.76 0.43 4.30
C THR A 115 15.95 -0.83 4.60
N GLU A 116 16.36 -1.60 5.61
CA GLU A 116 15.62 -2.79 6.04
C GLU A 116 14.30 -2.43 6.74
N GLU A 117 14.30 -1.41 7.60
CA GLU A 117 13.09 -0.89 8.24
C GLU A 117 12.10 -0.32 7.22
N LEU A 118 12.60 0.42 6.22
CA LEU A 118 11.78 0.93 5.12
C LEU A 118 11.17 -0.22 4.28
N ARG A 119 11.93 -1.30 4.04
CA ARG A 119 11.43 -2.49 3.35
C ARG A 119 10.30 -3.15 4.15
N LEU A 120 10.46 -3.27 5.46
CA LEU A 120 9.43 -3.82 6.33
C LEU A 120 8.19 -2.92 6.39
N ALA A 121 8.38 -1.60 6.47
CA ALA A 121 7.29 -0.62 6.44
C ALA A 121 6.48 -0.74 5.15
N LEU A 122 7.14 -0.83 3.99
CA LEU A 122 6.47 -1.00 2.70
C LEU A 122 5.66 -2.30 2.63
N ARG A 123 6.19 -3.40 3.19
CA ARG A 123 5.44 -4.67 3.28
C ARG A 123 4.20 -4.54 4.16
N ARG A 124 4.27 -3.77 5.25
CA ARG A 124 3.11 -3.49 6.12
C ARG A 124 2.08 -2.59 5.43
N TYR A 125 2.50 -1.56 4.69
CA TYR A 125 1.59 -0.78 3.83
C TYR A 125 0.89 -1.64 2.78
N ARG A 126 1.60 -2.58 2.15
CA ARG A 126 0.98 -3.54 1.24
C ARG A 126 -0.11 -4.35 1.95
N SER A 127 0.16 -4.87 3.15
CA SER A 127 -0.87 -5.59 3.93
C SER A 127 -2.09 -4.71 4.26
N LEU A 128 -1.85 -3.48 4.71
CA LEU A 128 -2.90 -2.52 5.06
C LEU A 128 -3.79 -2.17 3.86
N LEU A 129 -3.18 -1.90 2.70
CA LEU A 129 -3.90 -1.65 1.46
C LEU A 129 -4.63 -2.91 0.96
N GLY A 130 -4.03 -4.09 1.10
CA GLY A 130 -4.67 -5.36 0.78
C GLY A 130 -5.93 -5.62 1.59
N ARG A 131 -5.98 -5.20 2.86
CA ARG A 131 -7.19 -5.25 3.69
C ARG A 131 -8.26 -4.25 3.26
N LEU A 132 -7.88 -3.05 2.85
CA LEU A 132 -8.83 -2.04 2.32
C LEU A 132 -9.49 -2.48 1.01
N LEU A 133 -8.73 -3.13 0.12
CA LEU A 133 -9.22 -3.59 -1.19
C LEU A 133 -9.93 -4.95 -1.15
N ALA A 134 -9.98 -5.60 0.01
CA ALA A 134 -10.59 -6.90 0.21
C ALA A 134 -12.04 -6.84 0.71
N PHE A 135 -12.53 -5.63 0.99
CA PHE A 135 -13.93 -5.33 1.29
C PHE A 135 -14.78 -5.46 0.03
#